data_AF-A0AAV0R3I4-F1
#
_entry.id   AF-A0AAV0R3I4-F1
#
_cell.length_a   1.000
_cell.length_b   1.000
_cell.length_c   1.000
_cell.angle_alpha   90.00
_cell.angle_beta   90.00
_cell.angle_gamma   90.00
#
_symmetry.space_group_name_H-M   'P 1'
#
loop_
_entity.id
_entity.type
_entity.pdbx_description
1 polymer ?
#
loop_
_entity_poly.entity_id
_entity_poly.type
_entity_poly.pdbx_seq_one_letter_code
_entity_poly.pdbx_strand_id
1 'polypeptide(L)'
;MEFFNAEAVTIIAQLIGRPVRVDRATELGARGNYARVCVEVDLSRPLLSQYKVEGVTYLIQYEGLEDICGECGMYGSKTTSCKCHAMGE
;
A
#
# COMPACT_ATOMS: atom_id res chain seq x y z
N MET A 1 24.02 -3.00 -4.15
CA MET A 1 22.73 -3.50 -3.63
C MET A 1 22.01 -2.30 -3.03
N GLU A 2 21.53 -1.40 -3.89
CA GLU A 2 20.82 -0.16 -3.49
C GLU A 2 19.37 -0.26 -3.97
N PHE A 3 18.66 -1.29 -3.53
CA PHE A 3 17.24 -1.49 -3.88
C PHE A 3 16.28 -0.55 -3.10
N PHE A 4 16.83 0.37 -2.31
CA PHE A 4 16.10 1.32 -1.48
C PHE A 4 16.28 2.78 -1.94
N ASN A 5 16.79 3.01 -3.16
CA ASN A 5 16.75 4.34 -3.75
C ASN A 5 15.29 4.69 -4.14
N ALA A 6 14.94 5.98 -4.09
CA ALA A 6 13.56 6.42 -4.32
C ALA A 6 13.04 6.04 -5.72
N GLU A 7 13.91 5.98 -6.73
CA GLU A 7 13.57 5.64 -8.10
C GLU A 7 13.15 4.17 -8.24
N ALA A 8 13.94 3.23 -7.72
CA ALA A 8 13.64 1.80 -7.71
C ALA A 8 12.36 1.51 -6.91
N VAL A 9 12.19 2.16 -5.75
CA VAL A 9 10.96 2.03 -4.96
C VAL A 9 9.75 2.54 -5.73
N THR A 10 9.89 3.63 -6.48
CA THR A 10 8.82 4.17 -7.33
C THR A 10 8.46 3.21 -8.47
N ILE A 11 9.45 2.62 -9.15
CA ILE A 11 9.22 1.63 -10.22
C ILE A 11 8.49 0.40 -9.68
N ILE A 12 8.91 -0.12 -8.52
CA ILE A 12 8.24 -1.26 -7.87
C ILE A 12 6.82 -0.87 -7.47
N ALA A 13 6.64 0.33 -6.91
CA ALA A 13 5.33 0.83 -6.52
C ALA A 13 4.35 0.93 -7.70
N GLN A 14 4.83 1.23 -8.92
CA GLN A 14 4.01 1.22 -10.14
C GLN A 14 3.43 -0.15 -10.49
N LEU A 15 4.10 -1.24 -10.09
CA LEU A 15 3.58 -2.60 -10.26
C LEU A 15 2.43 -2.90 -9.29
N ILE A 16 2.40 -2.20 -8.16
CA ILE A 16 1.41 -2.38 -7.09
C ILE A 16 0.19 -1.48 -7.33
N GLY A 17 0.42 -0.23 -7.72
CA GLY A 17 -0.61 0.78 -7.92
C GLY A 17 -0.01 2.08 -8.45
N ARG A 18 -0.73 3.20 -8.31
CA ARG A 18 -0.18 4.51 -8.67
C ARG A 18 0.63 5.06 -7.49
N PRO A 19 1.96 5.26 -7.62
CA PRO A 19 2.76 5.84 -6.54
C PRO A 19 2.34 7.28 -6.28
N VAL A 20 2.17 7.61 -5.00
CA VAL A 20 1.84 8.96 -4.54
C VAL A 20 3.07 9.64 -3.97
N ARG A 21 3.79 8.94 -3.08
CA ARG A 21 4.94 9.50 -2.34
C ARG A 21 5.78 8.39 -1.72
N VAL A 22 7.10 8.51 -1.78
CA VAL A 22 8.02 7.63 -1.05
C VAL A 22 8.19 8.14 0.38
N ASP A 23 8.30 7.24 1.36
CA ASP A 23 8.55 7.66 2.75
C ASP A 23 9.89 8.38 2.86
N ARG A 24 9.93 9.50 3.59
CA ARG A 24 11.14 10.32 3.71
C ARG A 24 12.34 9.54 4.25
N ALA A 25 12.13 8.59 5.16
CA ALA A 25 13.23 7.79 5.68
C ALA A 25 13.71 6.73 4.67
N THR A 26 12.85 6.29 3.75
CA THR A 26 13.24 5.50 2.58
C THR A 26 13.98 6.36 1.55
N GLU A 27 13.50 7.58 1.26
CA GLU A 27 14.17 8.52 0.35
C GLU A 27 15.59 8.87 0.81
N LEU A 28 15.80 9.05 2.11
CA LEU A 28 17.09 9.35 2.71
C LEU A 28 17.99 8.12 2.88
N GLY A 29 17.55 6.93 2.47
CA GLY A 29 18.29 5.68 2.67
C GLY A 29 18.50 5.32 4.15
N ALA A 30 17.75 5.94 5.07
CA ALA A 30 17.91 5.76 6.51
C ALA A 30 17.33 4.42 7.01
N ARG A 31 16.47 3.77 6.21
CA ARG A 31 15.91 2.45 6.48
C ARG A 31 16.63 1.40 5.64
N GLY A 32 17.54 0.64 6.24
CA GLY A 32 18.29 -0.43 5.55
C GLY A 32 17.55 -1.76 5.40
N ASN A 33 16.40 -1.95 6.08
CA ASN A 33 15.70 -3.23 6.15
C ASN A 33 14.39 -3.28 5.34
N TYR A 34 13.79 -2.13 5.01
CA TYR A 34 12.55 -2.07 4.23
C TYR A 34 12.34 -0.68 3.60
N ALA A 35 11.64 -0.64 2.48
CA ALA A 35 11.11 0.58 1.87
C ALA A 35 9.64 0.77 2.23
N ARG A 36 9.22 2.03 2.34
CA ARG A 36 7.82 2.40 2.55
C ARG A 36 7.40 3.42 1.51
N VAL A 37 6.22 3.23 0.93
CA VAL A 37 5.67 4.06 -0.16
C VAL A 37 4.16 4.15 -0.04
N CYS A 38 3.62 5.34 -0.28
CA CYS A 38 2.19 5.56 -0.44
C CYS A 38 1.79 5.25 -1.88
N VAL A 39 0.82 4.37 -2.07
CA VAL A 39 0.27 3.98 -3.37
C VAL A 39 -1.24 4.09 -3.35
N GLU A 40 -1.82 4.56 -4.46
CA GLU A 40 -3.24 4.42 -4.75
C GLU A 40 -3.46 3.03 -5.36
N VAL A 41 -4.35 2.24 -4.77
CA VAL A 41 -4.70 0.89 -5.21
C VAL A 41 -6.20 0.75 -5.42
N ASP A 42 -6.59 -0.10 -6.37
CA ASP A 42 -7.98 -0.45 -6.63
C ASP A 42 -8.39 -1.62 -5.73
N LEU A 43 -9.22 -1.34 -4.71
CA LEU A 43 -9.70 -2.33 -3.75
C LEU A 43 -10.75 -3.29 -4.33
N SER A 44 -11.27 -3.03 -5.54
CA SER A 44 -12.14 -4.00 -6.24
C SER A 44 -11.35 -5.19 -6.79
N ARG A 45 -10.01 -5.13 -6.75
CA ARG A 45 -9.11 -6.17 -7.22
C ARG A 45 -8.31 -6.76 -6.07
N PRO A 46 -7.89 -8.04 -6.17
CA PRO A 46 -6.99 -8.63 -5.20
C PRO A 46 -5.68 -7.83 -5.11
N LEU A 47 -5.27 -7.49 -3.89
CA LEU A 47 -4.01 -6.81 -3.64
C LEU A 47 -2.82 -7.77 -3.77
N LEU A 48 -1.71 -7.29 -4.34
CA LEU A 48 -0.47 -8.06 -4.43
C LEU A 48 0.16 -8.22 -3.05
N SER A 49 0.36 -9.46 -2.59
CA SER A 49 0.97 -9.75 -1.28
C SER A 49 2.50 -9.85 -1.30
N GLN A 50 3.09 -10.08 -2.48
CA GLN A 50 4.54 -10.20 -2.67
C GLN A 50 4.93 -9.95 -4.12
N TYR A 51 6.20 -9.63 -4.34
CA TYR A 51 6.80 -9.53 -5.68
C TYR A 51 8.18 -10.19 -5.71
N LYS A 52 8.69 -10.52 -6.90
CA LYS A 52 9.98 -11.21 -7.07
C LYS A 52 10.91 -10.40 -7.98
N VAL A 53 12.11 -10.11 -7.50
CA VAL A 53 13.18 -9.42 -8.25
C VAL A 53 14.44 -10.25 -8.17
N GLU A 54 15.02 -10.58 -9.33
CA GLU A 54 16.29 -11.34 -9.43
C GLU A 54 16.34 -12.63 -8.58
N GLY A 55 15.22 -13.35 -8.49
CA GLY A 55 15.15 -14.59 -7.70
C GLY A 55 14.74 -14.39 -6.24
N VAL A 56 14.79 -13.16 -5.71
CA VAL A 56 14.45 -12.82 -4.33
C VAL A 56 12.99 -12.39 -4.24
N THR A 57 12.25 -12.99 -3.29
CA THR A 57 10.86 -12.62 -2.99
C THR A 57 10.84 -11.55 -1.91
N TYR A 58 10.10 -10.48 -2.17
CA TYR A 58 9.84 -9.38 -1.25
C TYR A 58 8.36 -9.37 -0.87
N LEU A 59 8.07 -9.27 0.42
CA LEU A 59 6.71 -9.23 0.93
C LEU A 59 6.17 -7.80 0.92
N ILE A 60 4.88 -7.65 0.62
CA ILE A 60 4.17 -6.38 0.64
C ILE A 60 3.26 -6.38 1.87
N GLN A 61 3.45 -5.41 2.76
CA GLN A 61 2.55 -5.15 3.88
C GLN A 61 1.77 -3.88 3.60
N TYR A 62 0.45 -4.00 3.48
CA TYR A 62 -0.45 -2.85 3.44
C TYR A 62 -0.78 -2.41 4.86
N GLU A 63 -0.87 -1.10 5.07
CA GLU A 63 -1.26 -0.49 6.33
C GLU A 63 -2.62 0.20 6.17
N GLY A 64 -3.44 0.20 7.23
CA GLY A 64 -4.73 0.89 7.24
C GLY A 64 -5.85 0.18 6.46
N LEU A 65 -5.65 -1.05 5.95
CA LEU A 65 -6.73 -1.83 5.34
C LEU A 65 -7.86 -2.14 6.34
N GLU A 66 -7.53 -2.29 7.62
CA GLU A 66 -8.50 -2.49 8.70
C GLU A 66 -9.39 -1.27 8.99
N ASP A 67 -8.97 -0.08 8.56
CA ASP A 67 -9.74 1.15 8.65
C ASP A 67 -10.65 1.37 7.44
N ILE A 68 -10.65 0.44 6.49
CA ILE A 68 -11.50 0.46 5.30
C ILE A 68 -12.68 -0.47 5.54
N CYS A 69 -13.88 0.06 5.35
CA CYS A 69 -15.08 -0.77 5.42
C CYS A 69 -15.15 -1.73 4.21
N GLY A 70 -15.27 -3.02 4.48
CA GLY A 70 -15.33 -4.06 3.45
C GLY A 70 -16.58 -4.00 2.56
N GLU A 71 -17.64 -3.32 2.98
CA GLU A 71 -18.88 -3.15 2.20
C GLU A 71 -18.88 -1.86 1.36
N CYS A 72 -18.48 -0.73 1.95
CA CYS A 72 -18.51 0.59 1.28
C CYS A 72 -17.19 1.02 0.63
N GLY A 73 -16.06 0.37 0.95
CA GLY A 73 -14.73 0.75 0.47
C GLY A 73 -14.22 2.09 1.01
N MET A 74 -14.93 2.73 1.94
CA MET A 74 -14.58 4.03 2.52
C MET A 74 -13.58 3.87 3.67
N TYR A 75 -12.54 4.71 3.66
CA TYR A 75 -11.53 4.81 4.71
C TYR A 75 -12.00 5.70 5.88
N GLY A 76 -11.66 5.33 7.11
CA GLY A 76 -11.76 6.20 8.30
C GLY A 76 -13.11 6.16 9.03
N SER A 77 -14.07 5.36 8.57
CA SER A 77 -15.19 4.94 9.40
C SER A 77 -14.86 3.54 9.89
N LYS A 78 -14.56 3.37 11.18
CA LYS A 78 -14.49 2.02 11.79
C LYS A 78 -15.71 1.25 11.30
N THR A 79 -15.55 -0.01 10.90
CA THR A 79 -16.58 -0.82 10.24
C THR A 79 -17.94 -0.75 10.95
N THR A 80 -17.93 -0.55 12.27
CA THR A 80 -19.10 -0.34 13.14
C THR A 80 -19.85 0.98 12.95
N SER A 81 -19.35 1.90 12.14
CA SER A 81 -19.83 3.27 11.96
C SER A 81 -19.87 3.73 10.48
N CYS A 82 -19.60 2.85 9.50
CA CYS A 82 -19.78 3.25 8.08
C CYS A 82 -21.26 3.58 7.86
N LYS A 83 -21.52 4.80 7.39
CA LYS A 83 -22.87 5.30 7.08
C LYS A 83 -23.54 4.54 5.94
N CYS A 84 -22.81 3.68 5.20
CA CYS A 84 -23.39 2.81 4.18
C CYS A 84 -24.37 1.79 4.77
N HIS A 85 -24.23 1.38 6.05
CA HIS A 85 -25.19 0.48 6.71
C HIS A 85 -26.44 1.24 7.21
N ALA A 86 -26.46 2.58 7.10
CA ALA A 86 -27.56 3.43 7.56
C ALA A 86 -28.49 3.90 6.42
N MET A 87 -28.28 3.44 5.18
CA MET A 87 -29.18 3.71 4.05
C MET A 87 -29.72 2.38 3.50
N GLY A 88 -30.60 1.76 4.28
CA GLY A 88 -31.52 0.74 3.80
C GLY A 88 -32.94 1.19 4.10
N GLU A 89 -33.61 1.73 3.09
CA GLU A 89 -35.07 1.64 2.91
C GLU A 89 -35.33 0.78 1.67
#